data_AF-A0A371DAE4-F1
#
_entry.id   AF-A0A371DAE4-F1
#
_cell.length_a   1.000
_cell.length_b   1.000
_cell.length_c   1.000
_cell.angle_alpha   90.00
_cell.angle_beta   90.00
_cell.angle_gamma   90.00
#
_symmetry.space_group_name_H-M   'P 1'
#
loop_
_entity.id
_entity.type
_entity.pdbx_description
1 polymer ?
#
loop_
_entity_poly.entity_id
_entity_poly.type
_entity_poly.pdbx_seq_one_letter_code
_entity_poly.pdbx_strand_id
1 'polypeptide(L)'
;MLEDPLFPEATYGKPDFLVADVPSRQSHRDNRLLTDQYPPKEVRWRQCPSFIEVKSSSADRPRAVNIADVKETLVQGADYARMILASRPFQLYTYGLFICGTSFNVGSFDRCGISLSPDMQITNSVDLRSFVHIIFRLLWDMSPHELGLDPTVEIMPGETYYQEEFPRFRVPVSDRSESAETIMTVMTVGKPLWLSYSLLGRGTSIWSALTADNTPVILKSAWRTTGRKGEAEIYDEITSLLKRANLPYPRGMATPSSGGDVKHDDALLTVSAHRDLSRSQPDDEHVVDRVLHRVIIKDYGKPLWLWSDVKEFALALRDVVEAHRQLYELGVLHRDISGGNILIRVIAAYVPPPRNGKAKITIAQPKGDEVGGFLTDFELASVKEAEEQLDKKPGDTISVRTELLTYYFIVD
;
A
#
# COMPACT_ATOMS: atom_id res chain seq x y z
N MET A 1 17.95 18.28 2.31
CA MET A 1 17.77 17.39 3.47
C MET A 1 16.74 16.36 3.07
N LEU A 2 17.17 15.11 2.97
CA LEU A 2 16.39 13.96 2.54
C LEU A 2 16.91 12.84 3.41
N GLU A 3 16.05 12.31 4.27
CA GLU A 3 16.11 10.95 4.79
C GLU A 3 14.91 10.83 5.71
N ASP A 4 13.76 10.51 5.12
CA ASP A 4 12.83 9.71 5.88
C ASP A 4 13.56 8.37 6.13
N PRO A 5 13.58 7.81 7.35
CA PRO A 5 14.35 6.61 7.67
C PRO A 5 13.96 5.34 6.87
N LEU A 6 12.94 5.42 6.00
CA LEU A 6 12.60 4.40 5.00
C LEU A 6 13.19 4.69 3.59
N PHE A 7 13.80 5.86 3.39
CA PHE A 7 14.28 6.42 2.13
C PHE A 7 15.73 6.95 2.25
N PRO A 8 16.73 6.08 2.42
CA PRO A 8 18.12 6.50 2.28
C PRO A 8 18.42 6.76 0.80
N GLU A 9 18.99 7.93 0.49
CA GLU A 9 19.57 8.29 -0.82
C GLU A 9 18.63 8.62 -2.02
N ALA A 10 17.45 9.21 -1.84
CA ALA A 10 16.69 9.74 -2.97
C ALA A 10 17.33 11.03 -3.55
N THR A 11 18.39 10.93 -4.34
CA THR A 11 19.10 12.08 -4.94
C THR A 11 18.26 12.88 -5.97
N TYR A 12 17.17 12.31 -6.49
CA TYR A 12 16.29 12.89 -7.52
C TYR A 12 14.87 13.17 -6.99
N GLY A 13 14.29 14.30 -7.41
CA GLY A 13 12.90 14.68 -7.11
C GLY A 13 12.70 15.43 -5.79
N LYS A 14 13.63 16.28 -5.38
CA LYS A 14 13.52 17.08 -4.14
C LYS A 14 12.51 18.23 -4.33
N PRO A 15 11.60 18.50 -3.37
CA PRO A 15 10.78 19.71 -3.43
C PRO A 15 11.70 20.94 -3.28
N ASP A 16 11.65 21.86 -4.23
CA ASP A 16 12.52 23.04 -4.28
C ASP A 16 12.22 24.03 -3.13
N PHE A 17 10.97 24.10 -2.69
CA PHE A 17 10.52 24.84 -1.52
C PHE A 17 9.16 24.33 -1.05
N LEU A 18 8.82 24.58 0.20
CA LEU A 18 7.59 24.14 0.83
C LEU A 18 6.63 25.32 1.00
N VAL A 19 5.37 25.15 0.64
CA VAL A 19 4.28 25.97 1.19
C VAL A 19 3.78 25.24 2.45
N ALA A 20 4.43 25.50 3.59
CA ALA A 20 3.97 25.01 4.89
C ALA A 20 2.66 25.70 5.28
N ASP A 21 1.80 24.93 5.93
CA ASP A 21 0.71 25.42 6.76
C ASP A 21 1.22 26.50 7.74
N VAL A 22 0.63 27.70 7.69
CA VAL A 22 1.00 28.83 8.54
C VAL A 22 -0.03 28.90 9.68
N PRO A 23 0.38 28.83 10.97
CA PRO A 23 -0.55 28.97 12.08
C PRO A 23 -1.32 30.30 12.04
N SER A 24 -2.58 30.26 12.47
CA SER A 24 -3.57 31.35 12.29
C SER A 24 -3.17 32.73 12.85
N ARG A 25 -3.77 33.78 12.26
CA ARG A 25 -3.65 35.22 12.53
C ARG A 25 -4.03 35.67 13.96
N GLN A 26 -3.31 35.25 15.00
CA GLN A 26 -3.36 35.92 16.32
C GLN A 26 -2.12 36.78 16.63
N SER A 27 -1.30 37.13 15.63
CA SER A 27 -0.11 37.98 15.82
C SER A 27 -0.16 39.31 15.05
N HIS A 28 -1.31 40.00 15.01
CA HIS A 28 -1.35 41.37 14.48
C HIS A 28 -1.00 42.40 15.57
N ARG A 29 0.30 42.67 15.79
CA ARG A 29 0.77 43.97 16.36
C ARG A 29 2.18 44.41 15.94
N ASP A 30 3.06 43.52 15.48
CA ASP A 30 4.44 43.89 15.17
C ASP A 30 4.71 43.78 13.67
N ASN A 31 5.32 44.81 13.10
CA ASN A 31 5.64 45.00 11.68
C ASN A 31 6.70 43.99 11.16
N ARG A 32 6.50 42.68 11.39
CA ARG A 32 7.33 41.56 10.91
C ARG A 32 6.73 40.96 9.63
N LEU A 33 7.60 40.39 8.79
CA LEU A 33 7.24 39.64 7.58
C LEU A 33 6.13 38.62 7.90
N LEU A 34 5.23 38.37 6.94
CA LEU A 34 4.09 37.44 7.07
C LEU A 34 4.51 36.00 7.43
N THR A 35 5.79 35.67 7.24
CA THR A 35 6.43 34.42 7.62
C THR A 35 7.72 34.76 8.33
N ASP A 36 7.87 34.33 9.59
CA ASP A 36 9.15 34.34 10.27
C ASP A 36 10.19 33.55 9.44
N GLN A 37 11.43 34.03 9.36
CA GLN A 37 12.56 33.25 8.85
C GLN A 37 12.88 32.14 9.87
N TYR A 38 12.11 31.06 9.83
CA TYR A 38 12.48 29.84 10.51
C TYR A 38 13.59 29.15 9.71
N PRO A 39 14.66 28.63 10.35
CA PRO A 39 15.49 27.62 9.68
C PRO A 39 14.54 26.53 9.19
N PRO A 40 14.63 26.07 7.93
CA PRO A 40 13.72 25.07 7.41
C PRO A 40 13.80 23.85 8.30
N LYS A 41 12.77 23.63 9.13
CA LYS A 41 12.61 22.35 9.84
C LYS A 41 12.59 21.27 8.76
N GLU A 42 13.32 20.19 8.98
CA GLU A 42 13.37 19.07 8.03
C GLU A 42 11.95 18.56 7.76
N VAL A 43 11.46 18.82 6.54
CA VAL A 43 10.14 18.37 6.10
C VAL A 43 10.28 16.98 5.50
N ARG A 44 9.40 16.07 5.90
CA ARG A 44 9.35 14.70 5.37
C ARG A 44 8.19 14.59 4.38
N TRP A 45 8.33 13.74 3.36
CA TRP A 45 7.31 13.55 2.31
C TRP A 45 5.90 13.26 2.84
N ARG A 46 5.80 12.55 3.97
CA ARG A 46 4.51 12.28 4.61
C ARG A 46 3.76 13.54 5.06
N GLN A 47 4.45 14.67 5.22
CA GLN A 47 3.88 15.97 5.60
C GLN A 47 3.33 16.73 4.39
N CYS A 48 3.57 16.26 3.17
CA CYS A 48 3.12 16.88 1.92
C CYS A 48 1.97 16.05 1.33
N PRO A 49 0.72 16.54 1.33
CA PRO A 49 -0.40 15.85 0.69
C PRO A 49 -0.52 16.12 -0.82
N SER A 50 0.19 17.13 -1.32
CA SER A 50 0.13 17.66 -2.70
C SER A 50 1.45 18.36 -3.05
N PHE A 51 1.64 18.74 -4.31
CA PHE A 51 2.82 19.46 -4.78
C PHE A 51 2.48 20.54 -5.83
N ILE A 52 3.40 21.49 -6.00
CA ILE A 52 3.39 22.46 -7.10
C ILE A 52 4.73 22.37 -7.82
N GLU A 53 4.70 22.19 -9.13
CA GLU A 53 5.89 22.19 -9.99
C GLU A 53 5.87 23.43 -10.89
N VAL A 54 6.98 24.17 -10.93
CA VAL A 54 7.07 25.44 -11.66
C VAL A 54 8.18 25.39 -12.70
N LYS A 55 7.83 25.68 -13.96
CA LYS A 55 8.76 25.82 -15.09
C LYS A 55 8.68 27.21 -15.69
N SER A 56 9.81 27.72 -16.19
CA SER A 56 9.89 29.05 -16.77
C SER A 56 9.23 29.16 -18.16
N SER A 57 9.14 28.06 -18.90
CA SER A 57 8.61 28.03 -20.26
C SER A 57 7.28 27.28 -20.35
N SER A 58 6.34 27.82 -21.12
CA SER A 58 5.08 27.12 -21.45
C SER A 58 5.30 25.94 -22.41
N ALA A 59 6.49 25.76 -22.98
CA ALA A 59 6.83 24.55 -23.73
C ALA A 59 6.94 23.33 -22.80
N ASP A 60 7.27 23.54 -21.53
CA ASP A 60 7.52 22.49 -20.54
C ASP A 60 6.24 21.96 -19.88
N ARG A 61 5.06 22.38 -20.34
CA ARG A 61 3.76 21.86 -19.88
C ARG A 61 3.76 20.33 -19.91
N PRO A 62 3.20 19.63 -18.90
CA PRO A 62 3.30 18.18 -18.76
C PRO A 62 2.57 17.41 -19.87
N ARG A 63 1.57 18.03 -20.52
CA ARG A 63 0.85 17.42 -21.64
C ARG A 63 1.72 17.48 -22.91
N ALA A 64 1.94 16.33 -23.53
CA ALA A 64 2.55 16.23 -24.85
C ALA A 64 1.52 16.48 -25.96
N VAL A 65 2.00 16.87 -27.15
CA VAL A 65 1.14 17.06 -28.34
C VAL A 65 0.69 15.70 -28.88
N ASN A 66 1.58 14.71 -28.86
CA ASN A 66 1.27 13.31 -29.14
C ASN A 66 1.12 12.56 -27.82
N ILE A 67 0.03 11.81 -27.64
CA ILE A 67 -0.24 11.02 -26.42
C ILE A 67 0.83 9.96 -26.18
N ALA A 68 1.51 9.48 -27.22
CA ALA A 68 2.60 8.51 -27.08
C ALA A 68 3.88 9.11 -26.47
N ASP A 69 4.03 10.43 -26.49
CA ASP A 69 5.20 11.11 -25.95
C ASP A 69 4.98 11.45 -24.47
N VAL A 70 5.94 11.12 -23.61
CA VAL A 70 5.91 11.49 -22.19
C VAL A 70 6.92 12.60 -21.95
N LYS A 71 6.46 13.75 -21.46
CA LYS A 71 7.33 14.88 -21.14
C LYS A 71 8.00 14.73 -19.78
N GLU A 72 9.23 15.23 -19.67
CA GLU A 72 10.02 15.23 -18.43
C GLU A 72 9.29 15.86 -17.24
N THR A 73 8.57 16.97 -17.44
CA THR A 73 7.76 17.60 -16.39
C THR A 73 6.69 16.67 -15.82
N LEU A 74 6.06 15.84 -16.66
CA LEU A 74 5.07 14.86 -16.20
C LEU A 74 5.75 13.71 -15.43
N VAL A 75 6.92 13.26 -15.89
CA VAL A 75 7.75 12.26 -15.18
C VAL A 75 8.12 12.78 -13.79
N GLN A 76 8.57 14.02 -13.69
CA GLN A 76 8.94 14.65 -12.43
C GLN A 76 7.73 14.76 -11.47
N GLY A 77 6.56 15.15 -11.98
CA GLY A 77 5.33 15.14 -11.19
C GLY A 77 4.92 13.74 -10.72
N ALA A 78 5.09 12.72 -11.58
CA ALA A 78 4.86 11.32 -11.22
C ALA A 78 5.83 10.84 -10.13
N ASP A 79 7.08 11.31 -10.15
CA ASP A 79 8.08 11.05 -9.12
C ASP A 79 7.67 11.66 -7.76
N TYR A 80 7.17 12.90 -7.75
CA TYR A 80 6.63 13.47 -6.50
C TYR A 80 5.42 12.70 -6.00
N ALA A 81 4.49 12.38 -6.91
CA ALA A 81 3.27 11.65 -6.56
C ALA A 81 3.59 10.28 -5.95
N ARG A 82 4.54 9.51 -6.53
CA ARG A 82 4.91 8.21 -5.95
C ARG A 82 5.54 8.36 -4.57
N MET A 83 6.32 9.42 -4.32
CA MET A 83 6.91 9.69 -3.02
C MET A 83 5.83 10.05 -1.99
N ILE A 84 4.88 10.91 -2.34
CA ILE A 84 3.73 11.24 -1.48
C ILE A 84 2.91 10.00 -1.13
N LEU A 85 2.49 9.21 -2.14
CA LEU A 85 1.67 8.02 -1.94
C LEU A 85 2.41 6.90 -1.20
N ALA A 86 3.74 6.79 -1.36
CA ALA A 86 4.54 5.85 -0.57
C ALA A 86 4.63 6.30 0.90
N SER A 87 4.91 7.58 1.15
CA SER A 87 5.06 8.12 2.52
C SER A 87 3.73 8.29 3.26
N ARG A 88 2.59 8.26 2.55
CA ARG A 88 1.23 8.35 3.09
C ARG A 88 0.44 7.13 2.61
N PRO A 89 0.63 5.92 3.18
CA PRO A 89 0.06 4.68 2.63
C PRO A 89 -1.47 4.58 2.68
N PHE A 90 -2.15 5.43 3.46
CA PHE A 90 -3.61 5.58 3.44
C PHE A 90 -4.07 6.76 2.56
N GLN A 91 -3.20 7.26 1.67
CA GLN A 91 -3.53 8.25 0.65
C GLN A 91 -3.92 7.50 -0.64
N LEU A 92 -5.14 7.71 -1.12
CA LEU A 92 -5.70 7.05 -2.31
C LEU A 92 -5.19 7.69 -3.60
N TYR A 93 -5.09 9.02 -3.60
CA TYR A 93 -4.62 9.84 -4.71
C TYR A 93 -3.97 11.13 -4.20
N THR A 94 -3.26 11.83 -5.07
CA THR A 94 -2.69 13.16 -4.77
C THR A 94 -2.87 14.08 -5.97
N TYR A 95 -3.04 15.37 -5.69
CA TYR A 95 -3.07 16.40 -6.71
C TYR A 95 -1.68 17.02 -6.89
N GLY A 96 -1.38 17.45 -8.11
CA GLY A 96 -0.21 18.24 -8.45
C GLY A 96 -0.62 19.43 -9.30
N LEU A 97 -0.11 20.62 -8.99
CA LEU A 97 -0.30 21.82 -9.82
C LEU A 97 0.96 22.07 -10.64
N PHE A 98 0.86 22.12 -11.96
CA PHE A 98 1.96 22.52 -12.83
C PHE A 98 1.75 23.95 -13.29
N ILE A 99 2.76 24.80 -13.13
CA ILE A 99 2.79 26.19 -13.62
C ILE A 99 3.95 26.30 -14.59
N CYS A 100 3.69 26.55 -15.86
CA CYS A 100 4.68 26.55 -16.93
C CYS A 100 4.58 27.85 -17.74
N GLY A 101 5.47 28.81 -17.48
CA GLY A 101 5.35 30.17 -18.02
C GLY A 101 4.05 30.83 -17.53
N THR A 102 3.15 31.16 -18.44
CA THR A 102 1.81 31.71 -18.11
C THR A 102 0.69 30.66 -18.12
N SER A 103 1.03 29.40 -18.40
CA SER A 103 0.09 28.29 -18.43
C SER A 103 0.07 27.55 -17.10
N PHE A 104 -1.06 26.93 -16.77
CA PHE A 104 -1.14 25.99 -15.65
C PHE A 104 -2.12 24.85 -15.94
N ASN A 105 -1.93 23.71 -15.27
CA ASN A 105 -2.91 22.63 -15.20
C ASN A 105 -2.78 21.85 -13.90
N VAL A 106 -3.81 21.09 -13.57
CA VAL A 106 -3.85 20.22 -12.38
C VAL A 106 -3.76 18.77 -12.84
N GLY A 107 -2.86 18.01 -12.23
CA GLY A 107 -2.81 16.56 -12.33
C GLY A 107 -3.43 15.90 -11.11
N SER A 108 -4.21 14.84 -11.34
CA SER A 108 -4.62 13.88 -10.32
C SER A 108 -3.85 12.58 -10.56
N PHE A 109 -3.18 12.08 -9.51
CA PHE A 109 -2.29 10.93 -9.56
C PHE A 109 -2.79 9.85 -8.62
N ASP A 110 -2.97 8.63 -9.14
CA ASP A 110 -3.37 7.47 -8.35
C ASP A 110 -2.74 6.17 -8.89
N ARG A 111 -3.20 5.03 -8.37
CA ARG A 111 -2.64 3.71 -8.70
C ARG A 111 -2.97 3.19 -10.11
N CYS A 112 -3.87 3.85 -10.83
CA CYS A 112 -4.17 3.53 -12.24
C CYS A 112 -3.54 4.51 -13.23
N GLY A 113 -3.02 5.65 -12.80
CA GLY A 113 -2.36 6.59 -13.69
C GLY A 113 -2.52 8.04 -13.30
N ILE A 114 -2.45 8.88 -14.33
CA ILE A 114 -2.46 10.34 -14.19
C ILE A 114 -3.57 10.90 -15.07
N SER A 115 -4.41 11.75 -14.49
CA SER A 115 -5.40 12.54 -15.21
C SER A 115 -5.00 14.00 -15.16
N LEU A 116 -4.83 14.63 -16.33
CA LEU A 116 -4.50 16.06 -16.42
C LEU A 116 -5.74 16.86 -16.82
N SER A 117 -5.97 17.99 -16.15
CA SER A 117 -6.91 18.99 -16.63
C SER A 117 -6.45 19.58 -17.98
N PRO A 118 -7.32 20.30 -18.70
CA PRO A 118 -6.88 21.15 -19.81
C PRO A 118 -5.85 22.18 -19.34
N ASP A 119 -5.04 22.66 -20.28
CA ASP A 119 -4.13 23.77 -20.04
C ASP A 119 -4.92 25.08 -19.97
N MET A 120 -4.68 25.85 -18.93
CA MET A 120 -5.33 27.13 -18.65
C MET A 120 -4.29 28.26 -18.63
N GLN A 121 -4.70 29.50 -18.91
CA GLN A 121 -3.79 30.65 -19.01
C GLN A 121 -4.02 31.65 -17.88
N ILE A 122 -3.05 31.80 -16.97
CA ILE A 122 -3.12 32.74 -15.83
C ILE A 122 -3.35 34.20 -16.28
N THR A 123 -2.94 34.53 -17.50
CA THR A 123 -3.08 35.89 -18.05
C THR A 123 -4.51 36.27 -18.46
N ASN A 124 -5.42 35.30 -18.59
CA ASN A 124 -6.83 35.61 -18.87
C ASN A 124 -7.64 35.62 -17.56
N SER A 125 -8.67 36.48 -17.48
CA SER A 125 -9.39 36.72 -16.23
C SER A 125 -10.22 35.53 -15.75
N VAL A 126 -10.69 34.68 -16.67
CA VAL A 126 -11.51 33.50 -16.35
C VAL A 126 -10.64 32.43 -15.70
N ASP A 127 -9.54 32.07 -16.33
CA ASP A 127 -8.61 31.07 -15.84
C ASP A 127 -7.81 31.57 -14.64
N LEU A 128 -7.53 32.89 -14.53
CA LEU A 128 -6.96 33.47 -13.31
C LEU A 128 -7.86 33.22 -12.10
N ARG A 129 -9.19 33.37 -12.26
CA ARG A 129 -10.14 33.05 -11.19
C ARG A 129 -10.07 31.55 -10.84
N SER A 130 -9.99 30.67 -11.82
CA SER A 130 -9.80 29.22 -11.59
C SER A 130 -8.49 28.92 -10.86
N PHE A 131 -7.39 29.56 -11.26
CA PHE A 131 -6.08 29.44 -10.60
C PHE A 131 -6.15 29.83 -9.12
N VAL A 132 -6.72 31.00 -8.83
CA VAL A 132 -6.90 31.48 -7.45
C VAL A 132 -7.76 30.51 -6.65
N HIS A 133 -8.88 30.03 -7.21
CA HIS A 133 -9.71 29.03 -6.55
C HIS A 133 -8.96 27.73 -6.27
N ILE A 134 -8.16 27.21 -7.21
CA ILE A 134 -7.36 25.99 -7.00
C ILE A 134 -6.37 26.18 -5.86
N ILE A 135 -5.66 27.31 -5.80
CA ILE A 135 -4.73 27.61 -4.70
C ILE A 135 -5.48 27.67 -3.36
N PHE A 136 -6.63 28.35 -3.29
CA PHE A 136 -7.44 28.39 -2.07
C PHE A 136 -7.94 27.00 -1.66
N ARG A 137 -8.38 26.18 -2.61
CA ARG A 137 -8.83 24.80 -2.36
C ARG A 137 -7.72 23.95 -1.78
N LEU A 138 -6.55 23.93 -2.44
CA LEU A 138 -5.41 23.11 -2.01
C LEU A 138 -4.82 23.53 -0.66
N LEU A 139 -4.83 24.83 -0.34
CA LEU A 139 -4.17 25.35 0.86
C LEU A 139 -5.08 25.52 2.07
N TRP A 140 -6.38 25.76 1.88
CA TRP A 140 -7.24 26.25 2.98
C TRP A 140 -8.58 25.55 3.13
N ASP A 141 -9.18 25.09 2.03
CA ASP A 141 -10.59 24.69 2.04
C ASP A 141 -10.78 23.17 1.93
N MET A 142 -9.87 22.43 1.29
CA MET A 142 -9.99 20.98 1.16
C MET A 142 -9.67 20.26 2.47
N SER A 143 -10.60 19.41 2.89
CA SER A 143 -10.38 18.44 3.96
C SER A 143 -9.30 17.41 3.58
N PRO A 144 -8.72 16.68 4.56
CA PRO A 144 -7.80 15.59 4.27
C PRO A 144 -8.37 14.54 3.31
N HIS A 145 -9.67 14.24 3.39
CA HIS A 145 -10.35 13.27 2.53
C HIS A 145 -10.50 13.77 1.09
N GLU A 146 -10.85 15.04 0.91
CA GLU A 146 -10.85 15.67 -0.42
C GLU A 146 -9.45 15.76 -1.03
N LEU A 147 -8.41 15.88 -0.19
CA LEU A 147 -7.01 15.79 -0.64
C LEU A 147 -6.58 14.35 -0.96
N GLY A 148 -7.40 13.35 -0.68
CA GLY A 148 -7.17 11.95 -1.02
C GLY A 148 -6.85 11.02 0.15
N LEU A 149 -7.01 11.45 1.40
CA LEU A 149 -6.94 10.53 2.55
C LEU A 149 -8.12 9.55 2.50
N ASP A 150 -7.80 8.27 2.66
CA ASP A 150 -8.76 7.18 2.75
C ASP A 150 -9.88 7.51 3.76
N PRO A 151 -11.15 7.62 3.32
CA PRO A 151 -12.25 8.05 4.17
C PRO A 151 -12.66 7.00 5.21
N THR A 152 -12.17 5.77 5.08
CA THR A 152 -12.43 4.70 6.06
C THR A 152 -11.41 4.68 7.20
N VAL A 153 -10.31 5.43 7.08
CA VAL A 153 -9.20 5.39 8.05
C VAL A 153 -9.20 6.64 8.91
N GLU A 154 -9.07 6.45 10.22
CA GLU A 154 -8.97 7.55 11.18
C GLU A 154 -7.54 7.67 11.73
N ILE A 155 -7.02 8.89 11.78
CA ILE A 155 -5.81 9.19 12.55
C ILE A 155 -6.19 9.20 14.03
N MET A 156 -5.41 8.51 14.86
CA MET A 156 -5.67 8.44 16.30
C MET A 156 -5.66 9.84 16.95
N PRO A 157 -6.51 10.09 17.97
CA PRO A 157 -6.56 11.39 18.64
C PRO A 157 -5.19 11.87 19.13
N GLY A 158 -4.83 13.11 18.79
CA GLY A 158 -3.55 13.72 19.15
C GLY A 158 -2.38 13.36 18.24
N GLU A 159 -2.57 12.54 17.21
CA GLU A 159 -1.54 12.18 16.24
C GLU A 159 -1.74 12.95 14.93
N THR A 160 -0.66 13.16 14.17
CA THR A 160 -0.70 13.89 12.90
C THR A 160 0.45 13.50 11.99
N TYR A 161 0.31 13.75 10.69
CA TYR A 161 1.41 13.62 9.73
C TYR A 161 2.59 14.57 10.03
N TYR A 162 2.36 15.68 10.74
CA TYR A 162 3.36 16.71 11.06
C TYR A 162 4.30 16.37 12.22
N GLN A 163 4.19 15.17 12.79
CA GLN A 163 5.06 14.71 13.87
C GLN A 163 6.27 13.92 13.36
N GLU A 164 7.23 13.66 14.23
CA GLU A 164 8.45 12.89 13.92
C GLU A 164 8.19 11.40 13.67
N GLU A 165 7.24 10.78 14.35
CA GLU A 165 6.90 9.37 14.09
C GLU A 165 5.77 9.26 13.06
N PHE A 166 5.60 8.06 12.49
CA PHE A 166 4.37 7.77 11.76
C PHE A 166 3.16 7.91 12.70
N PRO A 167 2.09 8.58 12.27
CA PRO A 167 0.85 8.59 13.03
C PRO A 167 0.29 7.18 13.13
N ARG A 168 -0.37 6.90 14.25
CA ARG A 168 -1.15 5.68 14.40
C ARG A 168 -2.51 5.86 13.76
N PHE A 169 -2.96 4.80 13.08
CA PHE A 169 -4.21 4.77 12.37
C PHE A 169 -5.12 3.71 12.95
N ARG A 170 -6.41 4.05 13.05
CA ARG A 170 -7.48 3.08 13.21
C ARG A 170 -7.95 2.67 11.81
N VAL A 171 -7.85 1.39 11.50
CA VAL A 171 -8.13 0.85 10.17
C VAL A 171 -9.23 -0.22 10.26
N PRO A 172 -10.39 0.00 9.63
CA PRO A 172 -11.41 -1.03 9.49
C PRO A 172 -10.98 -2.05 8.43
N VAL A 173 -11.29 -3.32 8.68
CA VAL A 173 -11.08 -4.44 7.77
C VAL A 173 -12.33 -5.29 7.78
N SER A 174 -12.80 -5.63 6.58
CA SER A 174 -13.98 -6.47 6.38
C SER A 174 -13.77 -7.82 7.06
N ASP A 175 -14.66 -8.15 8.00
CA ASP A 175 -14.68 -9.41 8.72
C ASP A 175 -15.75 -10.33 8.14
N ARG A 176 -15.31 -11.48 7.65
CA ARG A 176 -16.14 -12.46 6.95
C ARG A 176 -16.46 -13.67 7.83
N SER A 177 -16.51 -13.50 9.14
CA SER A 177 -17.03 -14.53 10.04
C SER A 177 -18.50 -14.80 9.71
N GLU A 178 -18.86 -16.09 9.59
CA GLU A 178 -20.10 -16.58 8.97
C GLU A 178 -21.35 -15.86 9.54
N SER A 179 -22.10 -15.19 8.67
CA SER A 179 -23.49 -14.68 8.77
C SER A 179 -23.74 -13.15 8.83
N ALA A 180 -22.73 -12.29 8.95
CA ALA A 180 -22.88 -10.85 8.68
C ALA A 180 -21.56 -10.22 8.25
N GLU A 181 -21.57 -9.26 7.31
CA GLU A 181 -20.42 -8.39 7.02
C GLU A 181 -20.09 -7.59 8.28
N THR A 182 -19.30 -8.17 9.17
CA THR A 182 -18.83 -7.50 10.38
C THR A 182 -17.59 -6.71 10.00
N ILE A 183 -17.26 -5.64 10.72
CA ILE A 183 -16.03 -4.88 10.48
C ILE A 183 -15.12 -5.08 11.69
N MET A 184 -13.97 -5.71 11.45
CA MET A 184 -12.88 -5.74 12.42
C MET A 184 -12.15 -4.40 12.37
N THR A 185 -11.73 -3.87 13.51
CA THR A 185 -10.87 -2.67 13.56
C THR A 185 -9.51 -3.02 14.14
N VAL A 186 -8.45 -2.57 13.47
CA VAL A 186 -7.07 -2.70 13.96
C VAL A 186 -6.41 -1.33 14.13
N MET A 187 -5.41 -1.25 15.00
CA MET A 187 -4.61 -0.04 15.23
C MET A 187 -3.17 -0.25 14.78
N THR A 188 -2.64 0.59 13.90
CA THR A 188 -1.24 0.47 13.48
C THR A 188 -0.27 0.83 14.61
N VAL A 189 0.91 0.21 14.61
CA VAL A 189 1.95 0.42 15.62
C VAL A 189 3.30 0.68 14.96
N GLY A 190 3.89 1.84 15.27
CA GLY A 190 5.20 2.22 14.76
C GLY A 190 5.17 2.61 13.28
N LYS A 191 6.29 2.39 12.58
CA LYS A 191 6.41 2.62 11.14
C LYS A 191 5.93 1.41 10.33
N PRO A 192 5.55 1.59 9.05
CA PRO A 192 5.28 0.48 8.14
C PRO A 192 6.46 -0.49 8.08
N LEU A 193 6.14 -1.78 7.93
CA LEU A 193 7.13 -2.83 7.65
C LEU A 193 7.54 -2.83 6.18
N TRP A 194 6.62 -2.46 5.29
CA TRP A 194 6.86 -2.39 3.84
C TRP A 194 5.95 -1.36 3.18
N LEU A 195 6.47 -0.68 2.16
CA LEU A 195 5.76 0.29 1.33
C LEU A 195 6.18 0.15 -0.14
N SER A 196 5.22 0.10 -1.05
CA SER A 196 5.49 0.11 -2.49
C SER A 196 5.82 1.51 -3.00
N TYR A 197 6.97 1.65 -3.68
CA TYR A 197 7.41 2.88 -4.33
C TYR A 197 6.88 3.08 -5.75
N SER A 198 6.32 2.04 -6.37
CA SER A 198 5.70 2.19 -7.69
C SER A 198 4.49 3.12 -7.58
N LEU A 199 4.39 4.11 -8.49
CA LEU A 199 3.18 4.93 -8.60
C LEU A 199 1.98 4.05 -8.93
N LEU A 200 2.14 3.23 -9.98
CA LEU A 200 1.12 2.38 -10.55
C LEU A 200 1.09 0.99 -9.90
N GLY A 201 -0.06 0.32 -9.99
CA GLY A 201 -0.21 -1.07 -9.60
C GLY A 201 -0.78 -1.24 -8.19
N ARG A 202 -0.24 -2.19 -7.42
CA ARG A 202 -0.82 -2.64 -6.14
C ARG A 202 -0.68 -1.61 -5.01
N GLY A 203 0.36 -0.79 -5.03
CA GLY A 203 0.59 0.19 -3.97
C GLY A 203 0.64 -0.44 -2.56
N THR A 204 1.15 -1.67 -2.45
CA THR A 204 1.09 -2.47 -1.23
C THR A 204 1.73 -1.75 -0.03
N SER A 205 1.04 -1.75 1.10
CA SER A 205 1.58 -1.34 2.40
C SER A 205 1.38 -2.44 3.43
N ILE A 206 2.40 -2.69 4.25
CA ILE A 206 2.37 -3.71 5.31
C ILE A 206 2.66 -3.03 6.63
N TRP A 207 1.83 -3.28 7.62
CA TRP A 207 1.89 -2.66 8.94
C TRP A 207 1.84 -3.71 10.04
N SER A 208 2.65 -3.51 11.08
CA SER A 208 2.35 -4.09 12.38
C SER A 208 1.12 -3.39 12.96
N ALA A 209 0.17 -4.16 13.45
CA ALA A 209 -1.07 -3.64 14.03
C ALA A 209 -1.51 -4.46 15.25
N LEU A 210 -2.47 -3.90 15.99
CA LEU A 210 -3.10 -4.53 17.15
C LEU A 210 -4.60 -4.65 16.91
N THR A 211 -5.15 -5.80 17.24
CA THR A 211 -6.59 -6.02 17.38
C THR A 211 -7.13 -5.34 18.64
N ALA A 212 -8.45 -5.36 18.84
CA ALA A 212 -9.10 -4.77 20.02
C ALA A 212 -8.64 -5.40 21.35
N ASP A 213 -8.30 -6.69 21.35
CA ASP A 213 -7.74 -7.44 22.47
C ASP A 213 -6.20 -7.28 22.61
N ASN A 214 -5.60 -6.37 21.84
CA ASN A 214 -4.16 -6.11 21.78
C ASN A 214 -3.32 -7.30 21.28
N THR A 215 -3.91 -8.19 20.48
CA THR A 215 -3.16 -9.23 19.78
C THR A 215 -2.41 -8.64 18.59
N PRO A 216 -1.07 -8.81 18.49
CA PRO A 216 -0.32 -8.37 17.33
C PRO A 216 -0.76 -9.10 16.06
N VAL A 217 -1.00 -8.34 15.00
CA VAL A 217 -1.34 -8.85 13.66
C VAL A 217 -0.63 -8.03 12.59
N ILE A 218 -0.49 -8.60 11.40
CA ILE A 218 -0.03 -7.90 10.21
C ILE A 218 -1.23 -7.39 9.44
N LEU A 219 -1.28 -6.08 9.18
CA LEU A 219 -2.23 -5.46 8.25
C LEU A 219 -1.55 -5.29 6.89
N LYS A 220 -2.11 -5.93 5.86
CA LYS A 220 -1.76 -5.70 4.46
C LYS A 220 -2.88 -4.90 3.79
N SER A 221 -2.52 -3.81 3.13
CA SER A 221 -3.42 -3.05 2.26
C SER A 221 -2.83 -3.00 0.85
N ALA A 222 -3.63 -3.31 -0.17
CA ALA A 222 -3.21 -3.28 -1.57
C ALA A 222 -4.39 -3.02 -2.51
N TRP A 223 -4.10 -2.47 -3.69
CA TRP A 223 -5.04 -2.30 -4.79
C TRP A 223 -5.00 -3.53 -5.69
N ARG A 224 -6.10 -4.27 -5.75
CA ARG A 224 -6.23 -5.42 -6.66
C ARG A 224 -7.02 -5.02 -7.90
N THR A 225 -6.72 -5.66 -9.01
CA THR A 225 -7.51 -5.54 -10.24
C THR A 225 -8.92 -6.09 -10.02
N THR A 226 -9.95 -5.37 -10.50
CA THR A 226 -11.32 -5.85 -10.48
C THR A 226 -11.47 -7.14 -11.31
N GLY A 227 -12.38 -8.02 -10.93
CA GLY A 227 -12.58 -9.31 -11.60
C GLY A 227 -11.61 -10.44 -11.19
N ARG A 228 -10.53 -10.14 -10.45
CA ARG A 228 -9.74 -11.19 -9.75
C ARG A 228 -10.36 -11.50 -8.38
N LYS A 229 -10.15 -12.72 -7.87
CA LYS A 229 -10.46 -13.06 -6.48
C LYS A 229 -9.61 -12.22 -5.53
N GLY A 230 -10.19 -11.80 -4.40
CA GLY A 230 -9.43 -11.15 -3.33
C GLY A 230 -8.47 -12.14 -2.66
N GLU A 231 -7.39 -11.65 -2.06
CA GLU A 231 -6.44 -12.52 -1.37
C GLU A 231 -7.10 -13.26 -0.19
N ALA A 232 -7.97 -12.58 0.57
CA ALA A 232 -8.77 -13.22 1.62
C ALA A 232 -9.63 -14.38 1.08
N GLU A 233 -10.25 -14.21 -0.10
CA GLU A 233 -11.09 -15.23 -0.72
C GLU A 233 -10.29 -16.46 -1.17
N ILE A 234 -9.07 -16.23 -1.65
CA ILE A 234 -8.14 -17.30 -2.01
C ILE A 234 -7.80 -18.14 -0.78
N TYR A 235 -7.54 -17.49 0.37
CA TYR A 235 -7.31 -18.22 1.61
C TYR A 235 -8.54 -19.02 2.07
N ASP A 236 -9.75 -18.47 1.94
CA ASP A 236 -11.01 -19.16 2.29
C ASP A 236 -11.21 -20.42 1.43
N GLU A 237 -10.90 -20.32 0.14
CA GLU A 237 -10.97 -21.43 -0.81
C GLU A 237 -9.96 -22.53 -0.47
N ILE A 238 -8.71 -22.15 -0.18
CA ILE A 238 -7.67 -23.09 0.27
C ILE A 238 -8.09 -23.77 1.58
N THR A 239 -8.61 -23.01 2.55
CA THR A 239 -9.09 -23.54 3.83
C THR A 239 -10.22 -24.54 3.63
N SER A 240 -11.14 -24.25 2.70
CA SER A 240 -12.24 -25.14 2.35
C SER A 240 -11.76 -26.43 1.67
N LEU A 241 -10.74 -26.35 0.82
CA LEU A 241 -10.10 -27.52 0.21
C LEU A 241 -9.43 -28.42 1.27
N LEU A 242 -8.65 -27.83 2.18
CA LEU A 242 -8.00 -28.55 3.27
C LEU A 242 -9.02 -29.27 4.17
N LYS A 243 -10.11 -28.58 4.54
CA LYS A 243 -11.22 -29.18 5.31
C LYS A 243 -11.86 -30.35 4.59
N ARG A 244 -12.17 -30.20 3.29
CA ARG A 244 -12.76 -31.29 2.48
C ARG A 244 -11.84 -32.51 2.35
N ALA A 245 -10.53 -32.27 2.25
CA ALA A 245 -9.52 -33.32 2.20
C ALA A 245 -9.16 -33.90 3.58
N ASN A 246 -9.75 -33.39 4.67
CA ASN A 246 -9.39 -33.72 6.04
C ASN A 246 -7.87 -33.57 6.33
N LEU A 247 -7.27 -32.52 5.79
CA LEU A 247 -5.87 -32.17 5.96
C LEU A 247 -5.70 -31.04 6.98
N PRO A 248 -4.64 -31.07 7.80
CA PRO A 248 -4.33 -29.96 8.70
C PRO A 248 -3.93 -28.71 7.90
N TYR A 249 -4.06 -27.54 8.52
CA TYR A 249 -3.55 -26.31 7.93
C TYR A 249 -2.02 -26.38 7.78
N PRO A 250 -1.45 -26.11 6.58
CA PRO A 250 -0.02 -26.22 6.38
C PRO A 250 0.74 -25.19 7.22
N ARG A 251 1.68 -25.67 8.03
CA ARG A 251 2.55 -24.80 8.84
C ARG A 251 3.36 -23.80 8.01
N GLY A 252 3.72 -24.19 6.79
CA GLY A 252 4.45 -23.39 5.81
C GLY A 252 3.60 -22.38 5.04
N MET A 253 2.40 -22.07 5.51
CA MET A 253 1.50 -21.12 4.88
C MET A 253 1.07 -20.04 5.90
N ALA A 254 1.01 -18.78 5.45
CA ALA A 254 0.51 -17.68 6.27
C ALA A 254 -0.95 -17.92 6.68
N THR A 255 -1.29 -17.52 7.90
CA THR A 255 -2.60 -17.71 8.52
C THR A 255 -3.37 -16.40 8.48
N PRO A 256 -4.37 -16.27 7.59
CA PRO A 256 -5.23 -15.09 7.59
C PRO A 256 -6.11 -15.08 8.85
N SER A 257 -6.55 -13.89 9.22
CA SER A 257 -7.58 -13.70 10.25
C SER A 257 -8.87 -13.17 9.69
N SER A 258 -8.78 -12.22 8.75
CA SER A 258 -9.89 -11.41 8.28
C SER A 258 -9.44 -10.68 7.01
N GLY A 259 -10.37 -10.21 6.18
CA GLY A 259 -10.01 -9.47 4.98
C GLY A 259 -11.12 -9.37 3.95
N GLY A 260 -10.95 -8.42 3.04
CA GLY A 260 -11.92 -8.14 2.00
C GLY A 260 -11.68 -6.81 1.32
N ASP A 261 -12.51 -6.55 0.33
CA ASP A 261 -12.55 -5.24 -0.30
C ASP A 261 -13.07 -4.19 0.68
N VAL A 262 -12.52 -3.00 0.55
CA VAL A 262 -12.88 -1.84 1.38
C VAL A 262 -14.13 -1.20 0.79
N LYS A 263 -15.08 -0.89 1.67
CA LYS A 263 -16.30 -0.14 1.34
C LYS A 263 -16.34 1.18 2.10
N HIS A 264 -16.92 2.20 1.50
CA HIS A 264 -17.26 3.47 2.13
C HIS A 264 -18.68 3.85 1.69
N ASP A 265 -19.56 4.15 2.64
CA ASP A 265 -21.00 4.38 2.40
C ASP A 265 -21.65 3.27 1.54
N ASP A 266 -21.40 2.01 1.89
CA ASP A 266 -21.85 0.79 1.19
C ASP A 266 -21.34 0.60 -0.26
N ALA A 267 -20.52 1.52 -0.78
CA ALA A 267 -19.90 1.42 -2.09
C ALA A 267 -18.46 0.89 -2.00
N LEU A 268 -18.04 0.06 -2.96
CA LEU A 268 -16.65 -0.37 -3.07
C LEU A 268 -15.74 0.83 -3.32
N LEU A 269 -14.63 0.87 -2.60
CA LEU A 269 -13.60 1.88 -2.78
C LEU A 269 -12.73 1.49 -3.98
N THR A 270 -13.14 1.96 -5.16
CA THR A 270 -12.43 1.76 -6.44
C THR A 270 -11.77 3.05 -6.93
N VAL A 271 -10.82 2.90 -7.87
CA VAL A 271 -10.20 4.06 -8.51
C VAL A 271 -11.20 4.85 -9.34
N SER A 272 -12.08 4.16 -10.06
CA SER A 272 -13.17 4.81 -10.80
C SER A 272 -14.12 5.61 -9.91
N ALA A 273 -14.43 5.09 -8.70
CA ALA A 273 -15.32 5.76 -7.75
C ALA A 273 -14.73 7.10 -7.26
N HIS A 274 -13.46 7.14 -6.86
CA HIS A 274 -12.87 8.40 -6.39
C HIS A 274 -12.56 9.40 -7.51
N ARG A 275 -12.46 8.94 -8.77
CA ARG A 275 -12.35 9.83 -9.94
C ARG A 275 -13.71 10.40 -10.40
N ASP A 276 -14.82 10.03 -9.76
CA ASP A 276 -16.20 10.29 -10.21
C ASP A 276 -16.45 9.80 -11.66
N LEU A 277 -15.72 8.76 -12.09
CA LEU A 277 -15.83 8.19 -13.43
C LEU A 277 -16.99 7.19 -13.54
N SER A 278 -17.61 6.78 -12.43
CA SER A 278 -18.81 5.93 -12.43
C SER A 278 -20.00 6.56 -13.17
N ARG A 279 -19.94 7.87 -13.45
CA ARG A 279 -20.93 8.62 -14.24
C ARG A 279 -20.57 8.78 -15.72
N SER A 280 -19.38 8.33 -16.14
CA SER A 280 -18.87 8.46 -17.51
C SER A 280 -18.87 7.09 -18.19
N GLN A 281 -19.38 7.03 -19.43
CA GLN A 281 -19.48 5.78 -20.20
C GLN A 281 -18.13 5.07 -20.40
N PRO A 282 -18.13 3.73 -20.56
CA PRO A 282 -16.93 2.91 -20.69
C PRO A 282 -16.42 2.92 -22.13
N ASP A 283 -15.87 4.03 -22.60
CA ASP A 283 -15.31 4.10 -23.96
C ASP A 283 -13.82 3.70 -24.03
N ASP A 284 -13.24 3.21 -22.93
CA ASP A 284 -11.88 2.69 -22.91
C ASP A 284 -11.88 1.26 -22.36
N GLU A 285 -12.15 0.29 -23.25
CA GLU A 285 -12.10 -1.17 -23.00
C GLU A 285 -10.74 -1.64 -22.42
N HIS A 286 -9.74 -0.76 -22.32
CA HIS A 286 -8.37 -1.08 -21.95
C HIS A 286 -7.98 -0.73 -20.51
N VAL A 287 -8.78 0.00 -19.73
CA VAL A 287 -8.44 0.37 -18.35
C VAL A 287 -9.20 -0.51 -17.35
N VAL A 288 -8.55 -1.58 -16.88
CA VAL A 288 -9.11 -2.43 -15.82
C VAL A 288 -9.03 -1.69 -14.48
N ASP A 289 -10.19 -1.48 -13.86
CA ASP A 289 -10.32 -0.77 -12.59
C ASP A 289 -9.61 -1.53 -11.44
N ARG A 290 -9.38 -0.81 -10.33
CA ARG A 290 -8.78 -1.37 -9.12
C ARG A 290 -9.66 -1.09 -7.92
N VAL A 291 -9.76 -2.07 -7.03
CA VAL A 291 -10.46 -1.97 -5.75
C VAL A 291 -9.45 -2.10 -4.61
N LEU A 292 -9.59 -1.25 -3.59
CA LEU A 292 -8.76 -1.34 -2.39
C LEU A 292 -9.16 -2.57 -1.57
N HIS A 293 -8.17 -3.39 -1.23
CA HIS A 293 -8.34 -4.64 -0.50
C HIS A 293 -7.45 -4.65 0.74
N ARG A 294 -7.96 -5.18 1.85
CA ARG A 294 -7.21 -5.30 3.10
C ARG A 294 -7.27 -6.74 3.61
N VAL A 295 -6.15 -7.23 4.13
CA VAL A 295 -6.05 -8.56 4.75
C VAL A 295 -5.31 -8.43 6.08
N ILE A 296 -5.83 -9.11 7.10
CA ILE A 296 -5.14 -9.33 8.36
C ILE A 296 -4.50 -10.72 8.34
N ILE A 297 -3.20 -10.78 8.60
CA ILE A 297 -2.42 -12.01 8.73
C ILE A 297 -1.93 -12.11 10.18
N LYS A 298 -2.07 -13.28 10.81
CA LYS A 298 -1.68 -13.51 12.21
C LYS A 298 -0.18 -13.74 12.37
N ASP A 299 0.44 -14.30 11.33
CA ASP A 299 1.84 -14.69 11.38
C ASP A 299 2.77 -13.49 11.18
N TYR A 300 3.75 -13.38 12.07
CA TYR A 300 4.89 -12.49 11.90
C TYR A 300 6.07 -13.27 11.36
N GLY A 301 6.82 -12.63 10.46
CA GLY A 301 8.04 -13.21 9.94
C GLY A 301 9.09 -12.17 9.61
N LYS A 302 10.34 -12.62 9.55
CA LYS A 302 11.45 -11.87 8.96
C LYS A 302 11.78 -12.48 7.58
N PRO A 303 12.24 -11.69 6.61
CA PRO A 303 12.65 -12.22 5.31
C PRO A 303 13.67 -13.35 5.41
N LEU A 304 13.62 -14.30 4.47
CA LEU A 304 14.46 -15.50 4.48
C LEU A 304 15.96 -15.17 4.57
N TRP A 305 16.43 -14.07 3.94
CA TRP A 305 17.83 -13.65 3.96
C TRP A 305 18.32 -13.08 5.30
N LEU A 306 17.44 -12.87 6.27
CA LEU A 306 17.81 -12.46 7.64
C LEU A 306 17.97 -13.65 8.59
N TRP A 307 18.25 -14.84 8.05
CA TRP A 307 18.48 -16.05 8.83
C TRP A 307 19.65 -15.87 9.83
N SER A 308 19.52 -16.49 11.00
CA SER A 308 20.50 -16.41 12.08
C SER A 308 21.46 -17.60 12.09
N ASP A 309 21.00 -18.76 11.64
CA ASP A 309 21.82 -19.95 11.42
C ASP A 309 21.25 -20.84 10.29
N VAL A 310 22.07 -21.78 9.83
CA VAL A 310 21.72 -22.68 8.70
C VAL A 310 20.52 -23.58 9.03
N LYS A 311 20.34 -23.94 10.31
CA LYS A 311 19.22 -24.78 10.74
C LYS A 311 17.91 -24.02 10.60
N GLU A 312 17.86 -22.76 11.02
CA GLU A 312 16.69 -21.89 10.83
C GLU A 312 16.32 -21.77 9.35
N PHE A 313 17.30 -21.48 8.48
CA PHE A 313 17.09 -21.40 7.03
C PHE A 313 16.54 -22.71 6.45
N ALA A 314 17.15 -23.84 6.79
CA ALA A 314 16.72 -25.15 6.30
C ALA A 314 15.32 -25.54 6.79
N LEU A 315 14.98 -25.24 8.05
CA LEU A 315 13.65 -25.49 8.61
C LEU A 315 12.59 -24.61 7.94
N ALA A 316 12.91 -23.35 7.67
CA ALA A 316 12.01 -22.45 6.96
C ALA A 316 11.70 -22.92 5.55
N LEU A 317 12.73 -23.30 4.78
CA LEU A 317 12.54 -23.86 3.44
C LEU A 317 11.80 -25.18 3.45
N ARG A 318 12.10 -26.08 4.40
CA ARG A 318 11.38 -27.35 4.53
C ARG A 318 9.88 -27.13 4.69
N ASP A 319 9.49 -26.24 5.62
CA ASP A 319 8.07 -25.98 5.89
C ASP A 319 7.36 -25.40 4.67
N VAL A 320 8.01 -24.47 3.97
CA VAL A 320 7.50 -23.86 2.73
C VAL A 320 7.33 -24.88 1.61
N VAL A 321 8.34 -25.71 1.35
CA VAL A 321 8.28 -26.73 0.29
C VAL A 321 7.19 -27.74 0.60
N GLU A 322 7.07 -28.15 1.86
CA GLU A 322 6.04 -29.10 2.30
C GLU A 322 4.63 -28.51 2.18
N ALA A 323 4.44 -27.24 2.57
CA ALA A 323 3.17 -26.54 2.38
C ALA A 323 2.83 -26.40 0.90
N HIS A 324 3.79 -25.99 0.06
CA HIS A 324 3.57 -25.88 -1.37
C HIS A 324 3.22 -27.22 -2.01
N ARG A 325 3.88 -28.32 -1.61
CA ARG A 325 3.56 -29.68 -2.07
C ARG A 325 2.12 -30.05 -1.74
N GLN A 326 1.71 -29.87 -0.48
CA GLN A 326 0.34 -30.16 -0.04
C GLN A 326 -0.70 -29.34 -0.80
N LEU A 327 -0.44 -28.03 -1.01
CA LEU A 327 -1.32 -27.16 -1.77
C LEU A 327 -1.40 -27.56 -3.24
N TYR A 328 -0.27 -27.90 -3.85
CA TYR A 328 -0.21 -28.35 -5.25
C TYR A 328 -0.99 -29.65 -5.47
N GLU A 329 -0.92 -30.59 -4.53
CA GLU A 329 -1.73 -31.82 -4.54
C GLU A 329 -3.24 -31.55 -4.48
N LEU A 330 -3.64 -30.43 -3.86
CA LEU A 330 -5.03 -29.94 -3.86
C LEU A 330 -5.38 -29.08 -5.08
N GLY A 331 -4.48 -28.94 -6.06
CA GLY A 331 -4.69 -28.12 -7.26
C GLY A 331 -4.47 -26.62 -7.04
N VAL A 332 -3.80 -26.24 -5.96
CA VAL A 332 -3.47 -24.83 -5.65
C VAL A 332 -2.01 -24.56 -6.03
N LEU A 333 -1.80 -23.53 -6.85
CA LEU A 333 -0.46 -23.07 -7.25
C LEU A 333 -0.26 -21.62 -6.83
N HIS A 334 0.78 -21.31 -6.07
CA HIS A 334 1.04 -19.96 -5.53
C HIS A 334 1.32 -18.91 -6.62
N ARG A 335 2.05 -19.29 -7.68
CA ARG A 335 2.47 -18.48 -8.83
C ARG A 335 3.36 -17.25 -8.55
N ASP A 336 3.55 -16.85 -7.29
CA ASP A 336 4.46 -15.75 -6.91
C ASP A 336 5.47 -16.15 -5.83
N ILE A 337 6.24 -17.22 -6.09
CA ILE A 337 7.28 -17.68 -5.15
C ILE A 337 8.55 -16.90 -5.40
N SER A 338 8.94 -16.09 -4.42
CA SER A 338 10.18 -15.31 -4.44
C SER A 338 10.78 -15.23 -3.04
N GLY A 339 12.04 -14.81 -2.93
CA GLY A 339 12.69 -14.62 -1.63
C GLY A 339 11.93 -13.63 -0.72
N GLY A 340 11.18 -12.69 -1.29
CA GLY A 340 10.36 -11.72 -0.54
C GLY A 340 9.08 -12.32 0.06
N ASN A 341 8.60 -13.44 -0.50
CA ASN A 341 7.37 -14.12 -0.09
C ASN A 341 7.62 -15.35 0.78
N ILE A 342 8.89 -15.66 1.08
CA ILE A 342 9.28 -16.70 2.05
C ILE A 342 9.76 -16.01 3.32
N LEU A 343 9.06 -16.27 4.42
CA LEU A 343 9.36 -15.67 5.72
C LEU A 343 9.78 -16.72 6.74
N ILE A 344 10.78 -16.39 7.56
CA ILE A 344 11.13 -17.13 8.77
C ILE A 344 10.20 -16.65 9.89
N ARG A 345 9.56 -17.60 10.56
CA ARG A 345 8.58 -17.34 11.62
C ARG A 345 9.23 -16.66 12.82
N VAL A 346 8.61 -15.59 13.31
CA VAL A 346 8.98 -14.92 14.57
C VAL A 346 7.75 -14.78 15.46
N ILE A 347 7.98 -14.67 16.77
CA ILE A 347 6.92 -14.43 17.76
C ILE A 347 6.83 -12.93 18.00
N ALA A 348 5.66 -12.35 17.76
CA ALA A 348 5.36 -10.96 18.06
C ALA A 348 4.66 -10.84 19.41
N ALA A 349 5.08 -9.87 20.23
CA ALA A 349 4.45 -9.55 21.50
C ALA A 349 4.20 -8.05 21.61
N TYR A 350 2.99 -7.68 22.06
CA TYR A 350 2.66 -6.31 22.36
C TYR A 350 3.28 -5.88 23.69
N VAL A 351 3.96 -4.74 23.69
CA VAL A 351 4.45 -4.08 24.89
C VAL A 351 3.70 -2.76 25.04
N PRO A 352 2.83 -2.63 26.07
CA PRO A 352 2.11 -1.39 26.35
C PRO A 352 3.07 -0.21 26.54
N PRO A 353 2.61 1.02 26.23
CA PRO A 353 3.41 2.21 26.45
C PRO A 353 3.76 2.36 27.94
N PRO A 354 5.05 2.54 28.31
CA PRO A 354 5.39 2.96 29.66
C PRO A 354 4.92 4.41 29.89
N ARG A 355 4.92 4.88 31.15
CA ARG A 355 4.41 6.21 31.54
C ARG A 355 4.83 7.37 30.62
N ASN A 356 6.05 7.32 30.05
CA ASN A 356 6.60 8.32 29.13
C ASN A 356 7.09 7.72 27.80
N GLY A 357 6.54 6.60 27.34
CA GLY A 357 6.98 5.94 26.11
C GLY A 357 5.84 5.52 25.21
N LYS A 358 6.18 4.94 24.07
CA LYS A 358 5.23 4.53 23.03
C LYS A 358 4.97 3.03 23.08
N ALA A 359 3.77 2.66 22.65
CA ALA A 359 3.42 1.28 22.34
C ALA A 359 4.39 0.71 21.31
N LYS A 360 4.82 -0.54 21.49
CA LYS A 360 5.66 -1.23 20.51
C LYS A 360 5.29 -2.70 20.41
N ILE A 361 5.57 -3.28 19.26
CA ILE A 361 5.56 -4.73 19.07
C ILE A 361 7.01 -5.18 19.04
N THR A 362 7.37 -6.13 19.90
CA THR A 362 8.69 -6.75 19.91
C THR A 362 8.62 -8.10 19.23
N ILE A 363 9.67 -8.44 18.48
CA ILE A 363 9.83 -9.74 17.84
C ILE A 363 10.87 -10.58 18.57
N ALA A 364 10.62 -11.87 18.70
CA ALA A 364 11.53 -12.84 19.27
C ALA A 364 11.58 -14.10 18.40
N GLN A 365 12.71 -14.80 18.47
CA GLN A 365 12.86 -16.06 17.76
C GLN A 365 12.09 -17.18 18.46
N PRO A 366 11.32 -18.00 17.72
CA PRO A 366 10.72 -19.19 18.27
C PRO A 366 11.81 -20.19 18.69
N LYS A 367 11.44 -21.14 19.56
CA LYS A 367 12.36 -22.18 20.05
C LYS A 367 11.81 -23.56 19.75
N GLY A 368 12.73 -24.53 19.68
CA GLY A 368 12.38 -25.94 19.50
C GLY A 368 11.60 -26.17 18.20
N ASP A 369 10.48 -26.86 18.31
CA ASP A 369 9.69 -27.27 17.16
C ASP A 369 8.93 -26.12 16.50
N GLU A 370 8.87 -24.92 17.09
CA GLU A 370 8.21 -23.74 16.51
C GLU A 370 9.09 -23.00 15.48
N VAL A 371 10.39 -23.31 15.42
CA VAL A 371 11.31 -22.77 14.40
C VAL A 371 10.93 -23.31 13.02
N GLY A 372 10.68 -22.41 12.08
CA GLY A 372 10.22 -22.74 10.75
C GLY A 372 9.94 -21.49 9.92
N GLY A 373 9.22 -21.66 8.83
CA GLY A 373 8.93 -20.58 7.88
C GLY A 373 7.59 -20.78 7.22
N PHE A 374 7.18 -19.80 6.44
CA PHE A 374 5.90 -19.83 5.73
C PHE A 374 5.93 -18.99 4.46
N LEU A 375 5.10 -19.38 3.50
CA LEU A 375 4.75 -18.59 2.32
C LEU A 375 3.68 -17.56 2.66
N THR A 376 3.82 -16.38 2.08
CA THR A 376 2.84 -15.29 2.13
C THR A 376 2.59 -14.78 0.70
N ASP A 377 1.66 -13.85 0.57
CA ASP A 377 1.30 -13.19 -0.71
C ASP A 377 0.59 -14.12 -1.71
N PHE A 378 -0.50 -14.75 -1.26
CA PHE A 378 -1.30 -15.68 -2.07
C PHE A 378 -2.20 -14.97 -3.08
N GLU A 379 -2.11 -13.65 -3.25
CA GLU A 379 -3.00 -12.88 -4.12
C GLU A 379 -2.93 -13.28 -5.61
N LEU A 380 -1.80 -13.86 -6.02
CA LEU A 380 -1.61 -14.41 -7.35
C LEU A 380 -1.83 -15.92 -7.39
N ALA A 381 -2.28 -16.61 -6.34
CA ALA A 381 -2.49 -18.05 -6.42
C ALA A 381 -3.62 -18.41 -7.39
N SER A 382 -3.52 -19.59 -8.02
CA SER A 382 -4.62 -20.19 -8.78
C SER A 382 -5.09 -21.46 -8.09
N VAL A 383 -6.40 -21.67 -8.10
CA VAL A 383 -7.04 -22.91 -7.64
C VAL A 383 -7.68 -23.57 -8.86
N LYS A 384 -7.25 -24.80 -9.20
CA LYS A 384 -7.88 -25.56 -10.29
C LYS A 384 -9.26 -26.05 -9.87
N GLU A 385 -10.23 -25.93 -10.77
CA GLU A 385 -11.56 -26.50 -10.57
C GLU A 385 -11.49 -28.04 -10.62
N ALA A 386 -12.30 -28.69 -9.78
CA ALA A 386 -12.24 -30.13 -9.51
C ALA A 386 -12.54 -31.01 -10.75
N GLU A 387 -13.11 -30.46 -11.83
CA GLU A 387 -13.46 -31.22 -13.03
C GLU A 387 -12.24 -31.70 -13.84
N GLU A 388 -11.07 -31.08 -13.70
CA GLU A 388 -9.83 -31.54 -14.38
C GLU A 388 -9.07 -32.66 -13.62
N GLN A 389 -9.44 -32.96 -12.37
CA GLN A 389 -8.70 -33.96 -11.56
C GLN A 389 -9.17 -35.41 -11.79
N LEU A 390 -10.30 -35.63 -12.45
CA LEU A 390 -10.87 -36.97 -12.70
C LEU A 390 -10.14 -37.78 -13.77
N ASP A 391 -9.18 -37.19 -14.50
CA ASP A 391 -8.49 -37.85 -15.62
C ASP A 391 -7.08 -38.38 -15.30
N LYS A 392 -6.63 -38.27 -14.04
CA LYS A 392 -5.33 -38.84 -13.64
C LYS A 392 -5.48 -40.32 -13.24
N LYS A 393 -4.96 -41.20 -14.10
CA LYS A 393 -4.85 -42.65 -13.81
C LYS A 393 -3.93 -42.90 -12.61
N PRO A 394 -4.23 -43.88 -11.75
CA PRO A 394 -3.37 -44.26 -10.63
C PRO A 394 -2.09 -44.91 -11.18
N GLY A 395 -1.04 -44.12 -11.38
CA GLY A 395 0.23 -44.56 -11.95
C GLY A 395 1.24 -43.44 -12.19
N ASP A 396 0.79 -42.20 -12.40
CA ASP A 396 1.68 -41.04 -12.60
C ASP A 396 2.13 -40.44 -11.25
N THR A 397 2.73 -41.27 -10.41
CA THR A 397 3.52 -40.75 -9.27
C THR A 397 4.90 -40.39 -9.80
N ILE A 398 5.02 -39.20 -10.40
CA ILE A 398 6.34 -38.64 -10.71
C ILE A 398 7.12 -38.60 -9.39
N SER A 399 8.34 -39.10 -9.38
CA SER A 399 9.23 -39.07 -8.22
C SER A 399 9.62 -37.62 -7.89
N VAL A 400 8.74 -36.91 -7.16
CA VAL A 400 8.83 -35.48 -6.81
C VAL A 400 10.05 -35.16 -5.93
N ARG A 401 10.77 -36.17 -5.40
CA ARG A 401 11.90 -35.98 -4.49
C ARG A 401 13.11 -35.24 -5.09
N THR A 402 13.24 -35.19 -6.41
CA THR A 402 14.44 -34.60 -7.06
C THR A 402 14.15 -33.31 -7.83
N GLU A 403 12.95 -33.14 -8.40
CA GLU A 403 12.63 -31.99 -9.27
C GLU A 403 12.28 -30.70 -8.52
N LEU A 404 11.71 -30.78 -7.30
CA LEU A 404 11.41 -29.56 -6.53
C LEU A 404 12.69 -28.80 -6.17
N LEU A 405 13.77 -29.49 -5.77
CA LEU A 405 15.05 -28.84 -5.50
C LEU A 405 15.64 -28.18 -6.75
N THR A 406 15.43 -28.76 -7.94
CA THR A 406 15.93 -28.16 -9.19
C THR A 406 15.17 -26.88 -9.55
N TYR A 407 13.88 -26.78 -9.22
CA TYR A 407 13.09 -25.56 -9.46
C TYR A 407 13.44 -24.40 -8.50
N TYR A 408 13.93 -24.69 -7.29
CA TYR A 408 14.32 -23.67 -6.32
C TYR A 408 15.79 -23.21 -6.44
N PHE A 409 16.65 -23.93 -7.17
CA PHE A 409 18.09 -23.64 -7.27
C PHE A 409 18.58 -23.26 -8.68
N ILE A 410 17.69 -23.06 -9.66
CA ILE A 410 18.07 -22.42 -10.95
C ILE A 410 17.69 -20.94 -10.88
N VAL A 411 18.60 -20.16 -10.33
CA VAL A 411 18.73 -18.72 -10.62
C VAL A 411 20.21 -18.52 -10.92
N ASP A 412 20.55 -18.41 -12.21
CA ASP A 412 21.83 -17.83 -12.66
C ASP A 412 21.78 -16.29 -12.51
#